data_AF-A0A3N4MD44-F1
#
_entry.id   AF-A0A3N4MD44-F1
#
_cell.length_a   1.000
_cell.length_b   1.000
_cell.length_c   1.000
_cell.angle_alpha   90.00
_cell.angle_beta   90.00
_cell.angle_gamma   90.00
#
_symmetry.space_group_name_H-M   'P 1'
#
loop_
_entity.id
_entity.type
_entity.pdbx_description
1 polymer ?
#
loop_
_entity_poly.entity_id
_entity_poly.type
_entity_poly.pdbx_seq_one_letter_code
_entity_poly.pdbx_strand_id
1 'polypeptide(L)'
;MTTDTLERLQRLDYLIRTKSTGTPSRLAERLGISERCIYKYLNLMKDFGAPIKFSNARQSYYYDEDGSFIVNFSFRKAASSVVAFFFIFNA
;
A
#
# COMPACT_ATOMS: atom_id res chain seq x y z
N MET A 1 -8.92 16.23 -10.18
CA MET A 1 -7.80 15.64 -10.97
C MET A 1 -7.51 14.27 -10.36
N THR A 2 -7.45 13.20 -11.14
CA THR A 2 -7.48 11.79 -10.65
C THR A 2 -6.14 11.26 -10.12
N THR A 3 -5.06 12.02 -10.29
CA THR A 3 -3.68 11.70 -9.86
C THR A 3 -3.55 11.43 -8.36
N ASP A 4 -4.30 12.16 -7.53
CA ASP A 4 -4.19 12.10 -6.07
C ASP A 4 -4.49 10.71 -5.50
N THR A 5 -5.31 9.90 -6.17
CA THR A 5 -5.73 8.60 -5.60
C THR A 5 -4.59 7.60 -5.59
N LEU A 6 -3.83 7.51 -6.68
CA LEU A 6 -2.70 6.57 -6.77
C LEU A 6 -1.57 7.00 -5.81
N GLU A 7 -1.27 8.29 -5.74
CA GLU A 7 -0.28 8.83 -4.80
C GLU A 7 -0.68 8.57 -3.34
N ARG A 8 -1.97 8.75 -3.01
CA ARG A 8 -2.50 8.43 -1.68
C ARG A 8 -2.42 6.94 -1.37
N LEU A 9 -2.69 6.06 -2.33
CA LEU A 9 -2.53 4.61 -2.14
C LEU A 9 -1.07 4.22 -1.92
N GLN A 10 -0.13 4.78 -2.69
CA GLN A 10 1.31 4.56 -2.51
C GLN A 10 1.79 5.08 -1.14
N ARG A 11 1.31 6.26 -0.73
CA ARG A 11 1.64 6.82 0.59
C ARG A 11 1.02 5.99 1.72
N LEU A 12 -0.20 5.49 1.54
CA LEU A 12 -0.86 4.61 2.49
C LEU A 12 -0.11 3.28 2.64
N ASP A 13 0.30 2.64 1.54
CA ASP A 13 1.17 1.45 1.55
C ASP A 13 2.43 1.68 2.38
N TYR A 14 3.16 2.77 2.08
CA TYR A 14 4.38 3.11 2.82
C TYR A 14 4.14 3.24 4.33
N LEU A 15 3.06 3.92 4.72
CA LEU A 15 2.73 4.11 6.14
C LEU A 15 2.31 2.81 6.82
N ILE A 16 1.59 1.92 6.13
CA ILE A 16 1.19 0.60 6.65
C ILE A 16 2.42 -0.29 6.83
N ARG A 17 3.31 -0.36 5.82
CA ARG A 17 4.54 -1.16 5.86
C ARG A 17 5.49 -0.72 6.97
N THR A 18 5.61 0.59 7.18
CA THR A 18 6.41 1.17 8.27
C THR A 18 5.69 1.20 9.62
N LYS A 19 4.45 0.73 9.68
CA LYS A 19 3.61 0.70 10.91
C LYS A 19 3.50 2.08 11.56
N SER A 20 3.44 3.12 10.72
CA SER A 20 3.48 4.52 11.10
C SER A 20 2.20 5.27 10.75
N THR A 21 1.06 4.59 10.59
CA THR A 21 -0.18 5.26 10.14
C THR A 21 -0.77 6.19 11.18
N GLY A 22 -0.63 5.86 12.47
CA GLY A 22 -1.43 6.49 13.53
C GLY A 22 -2.88 6.00 13.52
N THR A 23 -3.71 6.65 14.33
CA THR A 23 -5.16 6.44 14.36
C THR A 23 -5.79 6.77 12.99
N PRO A 24 -6.99 6.26 12.68
CA PRO A 24 -7.68 6.58 11.42
C PRO A 24 -7.83 8.09 11.19
N SER A 25 -8.17 8.86 12.24
CA SER A 25 -8.27 10.32 12.20
C SER A 25 -6.91 10.98 11.88
N ARG A 26 -5.83 10.58 12.56
CA ARG A 26 -4.47 11.11 12.29
C ARG A 26 -3.99 10.75 10.89
N LEU A 27 -4.31 9.55 10.42
CA LEU A 27 -3.98 9.09 9.07
C LEU A 27 -4.71 9.91 8.01
N ALA A 28 -5.99 10.23 8.26
CA ALA A 28 -6.81 11.07 7.41
C ALA A 28 -6.24 12.49 7.27
N GLU A 29 -5.87 13.11 8.40
CA GLU A 29 -5.20 14.41 8.44
C GLU A 29 -3.88 14.40 7.64
N ARG A 30 -3.04 13.38 7.85
CA ARG A 30 -1.74 13.25 7.15
C ARG A 30 -1.86 13.05 5.65
N LEU A 31 -2.96 12.49 5.19
CA LEU A 31 -3.27 12.28 3.77
C LEU A 31 -4.14 13.40 3.17
N GLY A 32 -4.56 14.38 3.99
CA GLY A 32 -5.39 15.51 3.57
C GLY A 32 -6.78 15.09 3.08
N ILE A 33 -7.37 14.05 3.69
CA ILE A 33 -8.67 13.48 3.31
C ILE A 33 -9.54 13.21 4.53
N SER A 34 -10.81 12.88 4.31
CA SER A 34 -11.70 12.46 5.38
C SER A 34 -11.40 11.04 5.86
N GLU A 35 -11.73 10.74 7.10
CA GLU A 35 -11.61 9.39 7.67
C GLU A 35 -12.44 8.36 6.89
N ARG A 36 -13.61 8.76 6.38
CA ARG A 36 -14.42 7.93 5.47
C ARG A 36 -13.63 7.53 4.21
N CYS A 37 -12.80 8.42 3.67
CA CYS A 37 -11.97 8.14 2.51
C CYS A 37 -10.84 7.15 2.83
N ILE A 38 -10.26 7.23 4.04
CA ILE A 38 -9.30 6.23 4.55
C ILE A 38 -9.92 4.83 4.57
N TYR A 39 -11.12 4.68 5.14
CA TYR A 39 -11.77 3.37 5.15
C TYR A 39 -12.07 2.85 3.74
N LYS A 40 -12.43 3.72 2.80
CA LYS A 40 -12.60 3.34 1.39
C LYS A 40 -11.30 2.80 0.78
N TYR A 41 -10.16 3.47 1.01
CA TYR A 41 -8.88 3.01 0.48
C TYR A 41 -8.40 1.72 1.14
N LEU A 42 -8.55 1.60 2.47
CA LEU A 42 -8.20 0.36 3.18
C LEU A 42 -9.04 -0.82 2.69
N ASN A 43 -10.34 -0.64 2.51
CA ASN A 43 -11.22 -1.69 1.98
C ASN A 43 -10.85 -2.03 0.54
N LEU A 44 -10.61 -1.02 -0.31
CA LEU A 44 -10.12 -1.25 -1.67
C LEU A 44 -8.85 -2.11 -1.68
N MET A 45 -7.83 -1.76 -0.89
CA MET A 45 -6.59 -2.54 -0.80
C MET A 45 -6.85 -3.97 -0.31
N LYS A 46 -7.74 -4.16 0.67
CA LYS A 46 -8.15 -5.48 1.16
C LYS A 46 -8.90 -6.30 0.10
N ASP A 47 -9.77 -5.68 -0.68
CA ASP A 47 -10.50 -6.32 -1.77
C ASP A 47 -9.54 -6.79 -2.88
N PHE A 48 -8.41 -6.10 -3.04
CA PHE A 48 -7.28 -6.53 -3.89
C PHE A 48 -6.29 -7.48 -3.20
N GLY A 49 -6.63 -8.01 -2.01
CA GLY A 49 -5.88 -9.06 -1.33
C GLY A 49 -4.84 -8.59 -0.32
N ALA A 50 -4.73 -7.30 -0.02
CA ALA A 50 -3.76 -6.82 0.98
C ALA A 50 -4.18 -7.24 2.41
N PRO A 51 -3.34 -7.97 3.17
CA PRO A 51 -3.69 -8.50 4.49
C PRO A 51 -3.54 -7.42 5.59
N ILE A 52 -4.36 -6.36 5.53
CA ILE A 52 -4.25 -5.20 6.43
C ILE A 52 -5.02 -5.42 7.74
N LYS A 53 -4.33 -5.27 8.88
CA LYS A 53 -4.91 -5.28 10.22
C LYS A 53 -4.64 -3.97 10.96
N PHE A 54 -5.44 -3.68 11.98
CA PHE A 54 -5.21 -2.55 12.89
C PHE A 54 -4.74 -3.06 14.25
N SER A 55 -3.68 -2.43 14.80
CA SER A 55 -3.20 -2.71 16.15
C SER A 55 -3.64 -1.61 17.09
N ASN A 56 -4.51 -1.92 18.06
CA ASN A 56 -4.92 -0.98 19.10
C ASN A 56 -3.74 -0.57 20.01
N ALA A 57 -2.79 -1.48 20.27
CA ALA A 57 -1.63 -1.17 21.11
C ALA A 57 -0.69 -0.15 20.44
N ARG A 58 -0.49 -0.28 19.12
CA ARG A 58 0.40 0.62 18.35
C ARG A 58 -0.33 1.83 17.77
N GLN A 59 -1.67 1.81 17.78
CA GLN A 59 -2.52 2.75 17.07
C GLN A 59 -2.04 2.89 15.62
N SER A 60 -1.88 1.76 14.91
CA SER A 60 -1.44 1.76 13.51
C SER A 60 -1.99 0.57 12.75
N TYR A 61 -2.25 0.80 11.46
CA TYR A 61 -2.41 -0.27 10.48
C TYR A 61 -1.06 -0.91 10.15
N TYR A 62 -1.09 -2.19 9.81
CA TYR A 62 0.07 -2.99 9.41
C TYR A 62 -0.37 -4.12 8.46
N TYR A 63 0.56 -4.64 7.67
CA TYR A 63 0.37 -5.89 6.94
C TYR A 63 0.64 -7.08 7.85
N ASP A 64 -0.28 -8.05 7.87
CA ASP A 64 -0.13 -9.30 8.61
C ASP A 64 0.97 -10.19 8.04
N GLU A 65 1.28 -10.01 6.75
CA GLU A 65 2.35 -10.68 6.02
C GLU A 65 3.26 -9.62 5.39
N ASP A 66 4.57 -9.91 5.30
CA ASP A 66 5.52 -8.98 4.71
C ASP A 66 5.24 -8.81 3.20
N GLY A 67 5.09 -7.56 2.78
CA GLY A 67 4.76 -7.25 1.39
C GLY A 67 4.61 -5.76 1.11
N SER A 68 4.24 -5.46 -0.13
CA SER A 68 3.95 -4.11 -0.62
C SER A 68 2.79 -4.12 -1.61
N PHE A 69 1.95 -3.11 -1.54
CA PHE A 69 0.84 -2.89 -2.46
C PHE A 69 1.28 -2.02 -3.64
N ILE A 70 1.43 -2.64 -4.81
CA ILE A 70 1.92 -1.98 -6.02
C ILE A 70 0.83 -1.95 -7.09
N VAL A 71 0.45 -0.75 -7.52
CA VAL A 71 -0.43 -0.53 -8.68
C VAL A 71 0.45 -0.07 -9.84
N ASN A 72 0.53 -0.87 -10.90
CA ASN A 72 1.33 -0.57 -12.07
C ASN A 72 0.62 -1.03 -13.35
N PHE A 73 0.83 -0.29 -14.43
CA PHE A 73 0.41 -0.67 -15.77
C PHE A 73 1.62 -0.64 -16.69
N SER A 74 1.89 -1.75 -17.38
CA SER A 74 3.03 -1.88 -18.28
C SER A 74 2.59 -2.51 -19.60
N PHE A 75 3.02 -1.92 -20.72
CA PHE A 75 2.89 -2.56 -22.03
C PHE A 75 3.97 -3.61 -22.18
N ARG A 76 3.57 -4.82 -22.57
CA ARG A 76 4.50 -5.87 -22.96
C ARG A 76 4.88 -5.64 -24.42
N LYS A 77 5.98 -4.93 -24.68
CA LYS A 77 6.67 -5.17 -25.96
C LYS A 77 7.17 -6.61 -25.92
N ALA A 78 7.01 -7.36 -27.01
CA ALA A 78 7.64 -8.67 -27.14
C ALA A 78 9.14 -8.50 -26.88
N ALA A 79 9.60 -8.93 -25.71
CA ALA A 79 11.00 -8.86 -25.35
C ALA A 79 11.70 -10.09 -25.90
N SER A 80 12.76 -9.87 -26.67
CA SER A 80 13.84 -10.84 -26.74
C SER A 80 14.41 -10.97 -25.33
N SER A 81 14.28 -12.15 -24.76
CA SER A 81 14.62 -12.49 -23.39
C SER A 81 16.10 -12.26 -23.10
N VAL A 82 16.45 -11.39 -22.15
CA VAL A 82 17.69 -11.52 -21.39
C VAL A 82 17.44 -11.10 -19.93
N VAL A 83 17.35 -12.14 -19.08
CA VAL A 83 17.74 -12.19 -17.66
C VAL A 83 16.93 -11.38 -16.65
N ALA A 84 16.01 -12.06 -15.96
CA ALA A 84 15.60 -11.74 -14.60
C ALA A 84 15.66 -13.02 -13.75
N PHE A 85 16.85 -13.61 -13.63
CA PHE A 85 17.10 -14.83 -12.85
C PHE A 85 17.82 -14.57 -11.51
N PHE A 86 18.04 -13.30 -11.11
CA PHE A 86 19.10 -13.00 -10.13
C PHE A 86 18.72 -12.64 -8.69
N PHE A 87 17.45 -12.58 -8.27
CA PHE A 87 17.14 -12.12 -6.90
C PHE A 87 16.15 -12.97 -6.10
N ILE A 88 16.24 -14.31 -6.16
CA ILE A 88 15.51 -15.19 -5.23
C ILE A 88 16.42 -15.97 -4.26
N PHE A 89 17.75 -15.92 -4.34
CA PHE A 89 18.59 -16.58 -3.32
C PHE A 89 19.90 -15.81 -3.07
N ASN A 90 20.20 -15.56 -1.78
CA ASN A 90 21.44 -15.05 -1.15
C ASN A 90 21.53 -13.54 -0.85
N ALA A 91 21.23 -13.16 0.39
CA ALA A 91 22.22 -12.70 1.37
C ALA A 91 21.61 -12.68 2.79
#